data_AF-A0A9C5ZNV5-F1
#
_entry.id   AF-A0A9C5ZNV5-F1
#
_cell.length_a   1.000
_cell.length_b   1.000
_cell.length_c   1.000
_cell.angle_alpha   90.00
_cell.angle_beta   90.00
_cell.angle_gamma   90.00
#
_symmetry.space_group_name_H-M   'P 1'
#
loop_
_entity.id
_entity.type
_entity.pdbx_description
1 polymer ?
#
loop_
_entity_poly.entity_id
_entity_poly.type
_entity_poly.pdbx_seq_one_letter_code
_entity_poly.pdbx_strand_id
1 'polypeptide(L)'
;MLTYACCAFIYKMLTTFVKVYSSFLTISFAFLMQINHASGKVAIKPADDVDDLTEKFNNVNLERVDVQGPPCLLDIQKDFPDVNEPQPLYLVPGTTQFWLPNERGLLSIPRGATIELHCSKGFSNATKQYNESNGLKMLQNSRTICLRCLQDKIFLWQGEKHELRQFVCTEHIRYKVERTNEPCGMMPATGMTNAAMSSSAREYRVGFSATLKGRFLETMRICYDEALLRTYYVQHTLSPAILHMQKFVKRLSFSKAGYFDDLDINYFYKRKNQHERVALL
;
A
#
# COMPACT_ATOMS: atom_id res chain seq x y z
N MET A 1 12.44 6.55 -8.86
CA MET A 1 12.57 6.71 -10.32
C MET A 1 13.82 5.98 -10.87
N LEU A 2 14.17 4.81 -10.31
CA LEU A 2 14.93 3.76 -11.01
C LEU A 2 14.01 2.62 -11.51
N THR A 3 12.73 2.63 -11.13
CA THR A 3 11.77 1.56 -11.42
C THR A 3 10.97 1.77 -12.71
N TYR A 4 10.90 2.99 -13.26
CA TYR A 4 10.14 3.25 -14.49
C TYR A 4 10.91 2.96 -15.78
N ALA A 5 12.25 2.93 -15.75
CA ALA A 5 13.05 2.58 -16.93
C ALA A 5 13.26 1.05 -17.06
N CYS A 6 13.30 0.32 -15.95
CA CYS A 6 13.56 -1.12 -15.96
C CYS A 6 12.32 -1.95 -16.37
N CYS A 7 11.10 -1.55 -15.97
CA CYS A 7 9.88 -2.28 -16.31
C CYS A 7 9.49 -2.19 -17.80
N ALA A 8 9.75 -1.07 -18.47
CA ALA A 8 9.42 -0.91 -19.89
C ALA A 8 10.33 -1.74 -20.82
N PHE A 9 11.58 -1.99 -20.40
CA PHE A 9 12.53 -2.78 -21.19
C PHE A 9 12.26 -4.29 -21.09
N ILE A 10 11.84 -4.77 -19.91
CA ILE A 10 11.48 -6.17 -19.68
C ILE A 10 10.20 -6.54 -20.43
N TYR A 11 9.19 -5.66 -20.45
CA TYR A 11 7.93 -5.92 -21.18
C TYR A 11 8.14 -6.04 -22.69
N LYS A 12 9.08 -5.26 -23.27
CA LYS A 12 9.39 -5.30 -24.72
C LYS A 12 10.26 -6.51 -25.10
N MET A 13 11.09 -7.04 -24.20
CA MET A 13 11.81 -8.30 -24.42
C MET A 13 10.89 -9.52 -24.35
N LEU A 14 9.95 -9.58 -23.41
CA LEU A 14 9.01 -10.70 -23.27
C LEU A 14 8.03 -10.84 -24.45
N THR A 15 7.59 -9.73 -25.05
CA THR A 15 6.71 -9.79 -26.24
C THR A 15 7.43 -10.18 -27.53
N THR A 16 8.77 -10.09 -27.56
CA THR A 16 9.55 -10.44 -28.76
C THR A 16 9.90 -11.94 -28.78
N PHE A 17 9.99 -12.59 -27.61
CA PHE A 17 10.28 -14.02 -27.49
C PHE A 17 9.10 -14.94 -27.87
N VAL A 18 7.85 -14.45 -27.85
CA VAL A 18 6.67 -15.27 -28.18
C VAL A 18 6.44 -15.44 -29.69
N LYS A 19 7.19 -14.73 -30.54
CA LYS A 19 7.05 -14.83 -32.01
C LYS A 19 7.97 -15.85 -32.70
N VAL A 20 8.85 -16.53 -31.95
CA VAL A 20 9.79 -17.51 -32.52
C VAL A 20 9.61 -18.83 -31.81
N TYR A 21 8.53 -19.56 -32.11
CA TYR A 21 8.44 -21.04 -32.06
C TYR A 21 7.03 -21.43 -32.52
N SER A 22 6.74 -21.20 -33.80
CA SER A 22 5.66 -21.87 -34.50
C SER A 22 6.31 -22.93 -35.37
N SER A 23 6.16 -24.19 -34.97
CA SER A 23 6.27 -25.44 -35.75
C SER A 23 6.86 -26.50 -34.84
N PHE A 24 6.08 -27.49 -34.44
CA PHE A 24 6.36 -28.91 -34.67
C PHE A 24 5.27 -29.78 -34.02
N LEU A 25 4.53 -30.43 -34.92
CA LEU A 25 3.94 -31.77 -34.84
C LEU A 25 2.97 -32.16 -33.70
N THR A 26 1.73 -32.29 -34.14
CA THR A 26 0.75 -33.33 -33.81
C THR A 26 1.35 -34.70 -33.41
N ILE A 27 0.80 -35.33 -32.37
CA ILE A 27 0.40 -36.75 -32.36
C ILE A 27 -0.72 -36.92 -31.32
N SER A 28 -1.83 -37.48 -31.80
CA SER A 28 -3.01 -37.92 -31.08
C SER A 28 -2.75 -39.27 -30.41
N PHE A 29 -3.19 -39.48 -29.17
CA PHE A 29 -3.62 -40.80 -28.71
C PHE A 29 -4.71 -40.65 -27.65
N ALA A 30 -5.91 -41.10 -28.01
CA ALA A 30 -7.01 -41.34 -27.10
C ALA A 30 -6.75 -42.61 -26.28
N PHE A 31 -7.12 -42.62 -25.01
CA PHE A 31 -7.60 -43.84 -24.34
C PHE A 31 -8.62 -43.52 -23.25
N LEU A 32 -9.54 -44.46 -23.11
CA LEU A 32 -10.88 -44.41 -22.52
C LEU A 32 -10.92 -44.62 -21.00
N MET A 33 -12.00 -44.09 -20.41
CA MET A 33 -12.85 -44.66 -19.33
C MET A 33 -12.19 -45.08 -18.00
N GLN A 34 -12.67 -44.49 -16.88
CA GLN A 34 -13.65 -45.13 -15.99
C GLN A 34 -14.03 -44.21 -14.82
N ILE A 35 -15.34 -44.19 -14.56
CA ILE A 35 -16.00 -43.55 -13.43
C ILE A 35 -15.83 -44.45 -12.20
N ASN A 36 -15.53 -43.86 -11.03
CA ASN A 36 -15.94 -44.45 -9.76
C ASN A 36 -16.64 -43.41 -8.89
N HIS A 37 -17.92 -43.67 -8.68
CA HIS A 37 -18.77 -43.11 -7.64
C HIS A 37 -18.21 -43.46 -6.26
N ALA A 38 -18.15 -42.49 -5.35
CA ALA A 38 -18.24 -42.75 -3.92
C ALA A 38 -19.12 -41.67 -3.29
N SER A 39 -20.37 -42.06 -3.01
CA SER A 39 -21.33 -41.31 -2.20
C SER A 39 -21.18 -41.78 -0.75
N GLY A 40 -20.91 -40.85 0.16
CA GLY A 40 -20.88 -41.08 1.60
C GLY A 40 -21.73 -40.02 2.30
N LYS A 41 -22.92 -40.42 2.74
CA LYS A 41 -23.86 -39.61 3.53
C LYS A 41 -23.25 -39.32 4.90
N VAL A 42 -23.34 -38.07 5.37
CA VAL A 42 -23.07 -37.72 6.78
C VAL A 42 -24.40 -37.40 7.46
N ALA A 43 -24.61 -38.10 8.58
CA ALA A 43 -25.83 -38.10 9.37
C ALA A 43 -26.02 -36.80 10.17
N ILE A 44 -27.28 -36.36 10.20
CA ILE A 44 -27.81 -35.32 11.07
C ILE A 44 -27.87 -35.90 12.50
N LYS A 45 -27.30 -35.21 13.49
CA LYS A 45 -27.55 -35.50 14.90
C LYS A 45 -28.72 -34.63 15.40
N PRO A 46 -29.62 -35.17 16.23
CA PRO A 46 -30.79 -34.46 16.73
C PRO A 46 -30.43 -33.43 17.81
N ALA A 47 -31.34 -32.49 18.01
CA ALA A 47 -31.28 -31.43 19.00
C ALA A 47 -31.69 -31.96 20.38
N ASP A 48 -30.94 -31.56 21.41
CA ASP A 48 -31.34 -31.74 22.80
C ASP A 48 -31.47 -30.37 23.49
N ASP A 49 -32.73 -30.16 23.90
CA ASP A 49 -33.27 -29.56 25.11
C ASP A 49 -33.01 -28.11 25.56
N VAL A 50 -34.18 -27.49 25.73
CA VAL A 50 -34.53 -26.23 26.37
C VAL A 50 -34.40 -26.42 27.89
N ASP A 51 -33.38 -25.82 28.48
CA ASP A 51 -33.43 -25.25 29.84
C ASP A 51 -32.16 -24.46 30.10
N ASP A 52 -32.23 -23.13 29.93
CA ASP A 52 -31.60 -22.13 30.81
C ASP A 52 -31.91 -20.72 30.26
N LEU A 53 -33.14 -20.24 30.47
CA LEU A 53 -33.64 -18.95 29.96
C LEU A 53 -33.76 -17.85 31.04
N THR A 54 -33.12 -18.01 32.21
CA THR A 54 -33.40 -17.10 33.33
C THR A 54 -32.22 -16.75 34.22
N GLU A 55 -31.02 -16.54 33.68
CA GLU A 55 -30.00 -15.82 34.46
C GLU A 55 -28.90 -15.13 33.61
N LYS A 56 -29.27 -14.06 32.88
CA LYS A 56 -28.41 -12.89 32.59
C LYS A 56 -29.10 -11.79 31.76
N PHE A 57 -30.36 -11.50 32.07
CA PHE A 57 -30.91 -10.18 31.77
C PHE A 57 -30.46 -9.22 32.86
N ASN A 58 -29.24 -8.67 32.74
CA ASN A 58 -28.79 -7.44 33.40
C ASN A 58 -27.35 -7.13 32.95
N ASN A 59 -27.19 -6.51 31.78
CA ASN A 59 -26.37 -5.32 31.60
C ASN A 59 -26.17 -4.97 30.12
N VAL A 60 -26.82 -3.86 29.73
CA VAL A 60 -26.36 -2.86 28.77
C VAL A 60 -26.23 -3.30 27.31
N ASN A 61 -26.98 -2.59 26.44
CA ASN A 61 -26.82 -2.53 24.99
C ASN A 61 -25.36 -2.65 24.53
N LEU A 62 -24.91 -3.86 24.23
CA LEU A 62 -23.86 -4.05 23.25
C LEU A 62 -24.53 -3.81 21.90
N GLU A 63 -24.13 -2.75 21.19
CA GLU A 63 -24.31 -2.71 19.74
C GLU A 63 -23.84 -4.07 19.21
N ARG A 64 -24.76 -4.91 18.73
CA ARG A 64 -24.41 -6.06 17.93
C ARG A 64 -23.65 -5.49 16.74
N VAL A 65 -22.32 -5.58 16.77
CA VAL A 65 -21.48 -5.32 15.61
C VAL A 65 -21.92 -6.39 14.62
N ASP A 66 -22.74 -5.99 13.66
CA ASP A 66 -23.22 -6.87 12.61
C ASP A 66 -22.06 -7.13 11.65
N VAL A 67 -21.21 -8.10 12.01
CA VAL A 67 -20.04 -8.54 11.23
C VAL A 67 -20.47 -9.39 10.02
N GLN A 68 -21.75 -9.78 9.93
CA GLN A 68 -22.27 -10.62 8.85
C GLN A 68 -22.79 -9.74 7.71
N GLY A 69 -21.98 -9.56 6.67
CA GLY A 69 -22.42 -8.83 5.47
C GLY A 69 -21.29 -8.59 4.47
N PRO A 70 -21.60 -7.99 3.32
CA PRO A 70 -20.60 -7.70 2.30
C PRO A 70 -19.54 -6.72 2.83
N PRO A 71 -18.27 -6.85 2.39
CA PRO A 71 -17.22 -5.91 2.76
C PRO A 71 -17.49 -4.52 2.16
N CYS A 72 -16.77 -3.52 2.66
CA CYS A 72 -16.64 -2.26 1.96
C CYS A 72 -15.71 -2.44 0.77
N LEU A 73 -16.20 -2.12 -0.44
CA LEU A 73 -15.48 -2.27 -1.69
C LEU A 73 -15.27 -0.91 -2.32
N LEU A 74 -14.01 -0.51 -2.45
CA LEU A 74 -13.64 0.83 -2.93
C LEU A 74 -12.81 0.71 -4.19
N ASP A 75 -13.26 1.32 -5.27
CA ASP A 75 -12.47 1.47 -6.49
C ASP A 75 -11.42 2.56 -6.25
N ILE A 76 -10.14 2.16 -6.26
CA ILE A 76 -9.03 3.09 -6.04
C ILE A 76 -9.01 4.28 -6.99
N GLN A 77 -9.62 4.16 -8.17
CA GLN A 77 -9.65 5.23 -9.16
C GLN A 77 -10.82 6.19 -8.96
N LYS A 78 -11.84 5.84 -8.17
CA LYS A 78 -13.12 6.56 -8.14
C LYS A 78 -13.63 6.93 -6.75
N ASP A 79 -13.29 6.15 -5.73
CA ASP A 79 -13.89 6.24 -4.39
C ASP A 79 -12.99 6.91 -3.35
N PHE A 80 -11.85 7.41 -3.80
CA PHE A 80 -10.86 8.16 -3.04
C PHE A 80 -10.94 9.65 -3.41
N PRO A 81 -10.31 10.56 -2.64
CA PRO A 81 -10.27 11.96 -3.02
C PRO A 81 -9.66 12.20 -4.40
N ASP A 82 -9.92 13.38 -4.99
CA ASP A 82 -9.43 13.71 -6.33
C ASP A 82 -7.91 13.49 -6.43
N VAL A 83 -7.44 13.05 -7.59
CA VAL A 83 -6.03 12.70 -7.83
C VAL A 83 -5.06 13.87 -7.66
N ASN A 84 -5.58 15.11 -7.63
CA ASN A 84 -4.81 16.32 -7.35
C ASN A 84 -5.00 16.85 -5.93
N GLU A 85 -5.88 16.25 -5.13
CA GLU A 85 -6.04 16.58 -3.72
C GLU A 85 -5.06 15.77 -2.86
N PRO A 86 -4.59 16.33 -1.74
CA PRO A 86 -3.74 15.56 -0.83
C PRO A 86 -4.50 14.43 -0.16
N GLN A 87 -4.13 13.19 -0.47
CA GLN A 87 -4.78 12.01 0.10
C GLN A 87 -4.08 11.53 1.39
N PRO A 88 -4.84 10.97 2.35
CA PRO A 88 -4.29 10.31 3.53
C PRO A 88 -3.58 8.99 3.17
N LEU A 89 -2.78 8.48 4.10
CA LEU A 89 -2.37 7.07 4.08
C LEU A 89 -3.51 6.19 4.59
N TYR A 90 -3.70 5.05 3.94
CA TYR A 90 -4.73 4.07 4.26
C TYR A 90 -4.08 2.86 4.94
N LEU A 91 -4.29 2.73 6.26
CA LEU A 91 -3.53 1.82 7.12
C LEU A 91 -4.44 0.80 7.79
N VAL A 92 -3.91 -0.40 8.01
CA VAL A 92 -4.52 -1.38 8.91
C VAL A 92 -4.26 -0.91 10.35
N PRO A 93 -5.31 -0.64 11.15
CA PRO A 93 -5.17 0.02 12.44
C PRO A 93 -4.13 -0.60 13.35
N GLY A 94 -3.24 0.23 13.90
CA GLY A 94 -2.23 -0.20 14.86
C GLY A 94 -1.07 -1.03 14.29
N THR A 95 -1.04 -1.28 12.98
CA THR A 95 0.03 -2.06 12.32
C THR A 95 0.89 -1.17 11.42
N THR A 96 1.99 -1.67 10.89
CA THR A 96 2.78 -0.95 9.86
C THR A 96 2.30 -1.21 8.44
N GLN A 97 1.15 -1.87 8.27
CA GLN A 97 0.66 -2.31 6.97
C GLN A 97 -0.30 -1.30 6.34
N PHE A 98 -0.18 -1.14 5.04
CA PHE A 98 -1.14 -0.41 4.22
C PHE A 98 -2.29 -1.32 3.82
N TRP A 99 -3.48 -0.76 3.66
CA TRP A 99 -4.52 -1.42 2.90
C TRP A 99 -4.12 -1.41 1.42
N LEU A 100 -4.03 -2.59 0.81
CA LEU A 100 -3.64 -2.76 -0.58
C LEU A 100 -4.82 -3.16 -1.47
N PRO A 101 -4.91 -2.66 -2.71
CA PRO A 101 -5.93 -3.13 -3.65
C PRO A 101 -5.69 -4.59 -4.04
N ASN A 102 -6.77 -5.30 -4.31
CA ASN A 102 -6.74 -6.63 -4.91
C ASN A 102 -6.47 -6.57 -6.42
N GLU A 103 -6.49 -7.73 -7.08
CA GLU A 103 -6.26 -7.90 -8.53
C GLU A 103 -7.29 -7.21 -9.44
N ARG A 104 -8.37 -6.67 -8.87
CA ARG A 104 -9.37 -5.85 -9.59
C ARG A 104 -9.17 -4.36 -9.36
N GLY A 105 -8.14 -3.96 -8.62
CA GLY A 105 -7.95 -2.58 -8.20
C GLY A 105 -8.95 -2.12 -7.15
N LEU A 106 -9.54 -3.04 -6.39
CA LEU A 106 -10.49 -2.73 -5.33
C LEU A 106 -9.84 -2.87 -3.96
N LEU A 107 -10.03 -1.90 -3.08
CA LEU A 107 -9.77 -2.05 -1.66
C LEU A 107 -10.95 -2.77 -1.03
N SER A 108 -10.71 -3.89 -0.35
CA SER A 108 -11.75 -4.71 0.29
C SER A 108 -11.54 -4.72 1.80
N ILE A 109 -12.36 -3.95 2.52
CA ILE A 109 -12.30 -3.85 3.98
C ILE A 109 -13.46 -4.68 4.55
N PRO A 110 -13.22 -5.69 5.40
CA PRO A 110 -14.29 -6.49 5.97
C PRO A 110 -15.33 -5.65 6.71
N ARG A 111 -16.60 -6.06 6.68
CA ARG A 111 -17.68 -5.39 7.41
C ARG A 111 -17.36 -5.35 8.91
N GLY A 112 -17.59 -4.20 9.53
CA GLY A 112 -17.26 -3.97 10.94
C GLY A 112 -15.78 -3.77 11.22
N ALA A 113 -14.87 -4.08 10.28
CA ALA A 113 -13.46 -3.77 10.42
C ALA A 113 -13.22 -2.26 10.33
N THR A 114 -12.09 -1.82 10.88
CA THR A 114 -11.71 -0.42 10.90
C THR A 114 -10.57 -0.17 9.92
N ILE A 115 -10.64 0.95 9.21
CA ILE A 115 -9.53 1.51 8.45
C ILE A 115 -9.00 2.75 9.17
N GLU A 116 -7.67 2.86 9.27
CA GLU A 116 -7.01 4.02 9.82
C GLU A 116 -6.57 4.95 8.69
N LEU A 117 -6.99 6.21 8.74
CA LEU A 117 -6.52 7.25 7.83
C LEU A 117 -5.51 8.14 8.54
N HIS A 118 -4.40 8.47 7.87
CA HIS A 118 -3.35 9.29 8.46
C HIS A 118 -2.89 10.43 7.54
N CYS A 119 -2.77 11.64 8.09
CA CYS A 119 -2.19 12.83 7.48
C CYS A 119 -0.98 13.33 8.30
N SER A 120 0.02 13.93 7.63
CA SER A 120 1.24 14.46 8.29
C SER A 120 0.95 15.66 9.19
N LYS A 121 0.11 16.60 8.74
CA LYS A 121 -0.26 17.82 9.47
C LYS A 121 -1.65 17.74 10.07
N GLY A 122 -2.62 17.38 9.23
CA GLY A 122 -4.00 17.13 9.63
C GLY A 122 -4.95 17.07 8.44
N PHE A 123 -6.21 16.75 8.70
CA PHE A 123 -7.28 16.74 7.70
C PHE A 123 -7.80 18.15 7.39
N SER A 124 -8.22 18.36 6.15
CA SER A 124 -8.85 19.59 5.67
C SER A 124 -10.34 19.58 5.99
N ASN A 125 -10.89 20.75 6.35
CA ASN A 125 -12.34 20.94 6.53
C ASN A 125 -13.10 21.20 5.21
N ALA A 126 -12.35 21.53 4.15
CA ALA A 126 -12.88 21.77 2.83
C ALA A 126 -12.11 20.94 1.79
N THR A 127 -12.82 20.48 0.77
CA THR A 127 -12.30 19.77 -0.40
C THR A 127 -12.81 20.46 -1.66
N LYS A 128 -12.34 20.07 -2.84
CA LYS A 128 -12.87 20.56 -4.11
C LYS A 128 -14.37 20.29 -4.27
N GLN A 129 -14.86 19.22 -3.66
CA GLN A 129 -16.26 18.80 -3.75
C GLN A 129 -17.12 19.38 -2.61
N TYR A 130 -16.51 19.73 -1.47
CA TYR A 130 -17.23 20.15 -0.26
C TYR A 130 -16.59 21.42 0.33
N ASN A 131 -17.38 22.47 0.51
CA ASN A 131 -16.96 23.71 1.17
C ASN A 131 -17.03 23.57 2.70
N GLU A 132 -16.50 24.53 3.46
CA GLU A 132 -16.52 24.47 4.93
C GLU A 132 -17.92 24.34 5.57
N SER A 133 -18.96 24.79 4.87
CA SER A 133 -20.35 24.72 5.33
C SER A 133 -21.00 23.34 5.20
N ASN A 134 -20.50 22.50 4.29
CA ASN A 134 -21.03 21.14 4.01
C ASN A 134 -19.95 20.04 4.02
N GLY A 135 -18.71 20.40 4.33
CA GLY A 135 -17.57 19.52 4.50
C GLY A 135 -17.50 18.94 5.90
N LEU A 136 -16.47 18.11 6.11
CA LEU A 136 -16.27 17.45 7.39
C LEU A 136 -15.76 18.46 8.43
N LYS A 137 -16.39 18.48 9.61
CA LYS A 137 -15.90 19.27 10.75
C LYS A 137 -14.77 18.50 11.43
N MET A 138 -13.53 18.69 10.97
CA MET A 138 -12.36 18.06 11.58
C MET A 138 -11.92 18.84 12.82
N LEU A 139 -11.51 18.11 13.86
CA LEU A 139 -10.77 18.69 14.97
C LEU A 139 -9.44 19.27 14.44
N GLN A 140 -9.11 20.49 14.87
CA GLN A 140 -7.87 21.16 14.54
C GLN A 140 -6.66 20.24 14.77
N ASN A 141 -5.80 20.11 13.77
CA ASN A 141 -4.60 19.26 13.79
C ASN A 141 -4.85 17.76 14.05
N SER A 142 -6.07 17.25 13.83
CA SER A 142 -6.32 15.82 13.83
C SER A 142 -5.52 15.17 12.70
N ARG A 143 -4.55 14.31 13.06
CA ARG A 143 -3.65 13.64 12.11
C ARG A 143 -4.05 12.21 11.78
N THR A 144 -4.84 11.59 12.63
CA THR A 144 -5.26 10.19 12.47
C THR A 144 -6.70 10.06 12.85
N ILE A 145 -7.47 9.36 12.03
CA ILE A 145 -8.85 8.98 12.31
C ILE A 145 -9.06 7.51 11.96
N CYS A 146 -10.04 6.90 12.60
CA CYS A 146 -10.41 5.51 12.40
C CYS A 146 -11.86 5.44 11.94
N LEU A 147 -12.11 4.80 10.81
CA LEU A 147 -13.42 4.68 10.20
C LEU A 147 -13.85 3.21 10.23
N ARG A 148 -15.07 2.92 10.70
CA ARG A 148 -15.60 1.54 10.73
C ARG A 148 -16.37 1.26 9.43
N CYS A 149 -16.01 0.19 8.73
CA CYS A 149 -16.73 -0.23 7.53
C CYS A 149 -18.17 -0.66 7.88
N LEU A 150 -19.16 -0.09 7.19
CA LEU A 150 -20.56 -0.51 7.31
C LEU A 150 -20.97 -1.43 6.16
N GLN A 151 -20.90 -0.92 4.93
CA GLN A 151 -21.19 -1.66 3.69
C GLN A 151 -20.77 -0.83 2.47
N ASP A 152 -20.36 -1.50 1.40
CA ASP A 152 -20.02 -0.87 0.11
C ASP A 152 -19.02 0.30 0.24
N LYS A 153 -19.46 1.55 0.06
CA LYS A 153 -18.58 2.73 0.16
C LYS A 153 -18.74 3.52 1.46
N ILE A 154 -19.60 3.03 2.35
CA ILE A 154 -20.06 3.77 3.51
C ILE A 154 -19.31 3.32 4.77
N PHE A 155 -18.77 4.30 5.48
CA PHE A 155 -18.05 4.14 6.74
C PHE A 155 -18.73 4.93 7.84
N LEU A 156 -18.66 4.40 9.06
CA LEU A 156 -19.09 5.08 10.28
C LEU A 156 -17.91 5.81 10.91
N TRP A 157 -18.11 7.09 11.19
CA TRP A 157 -17.15 7.92 11.91
C TRP A 157 -17.90 8.91 12.79
N GLN A 158 -17.56 8.97 14.08
CA GLN A 158 -18.23 9.83 15.06
C GLN A 158 -19.77 9.72 15.09
N GLY A 159 -20.31 8.54 14.76
CA GLY A 159 -21.75 8.29 14.71
C GLY A 159 -22.43 8.64 13.38
N GLU A 160 -21.71 9.25 12.44
CA GLU A 160 -22.22 9.65 11.13
C GLU A 160 -21.67 8.77 9.99
N LYS A 161 -22.42 8.73 8.88
CA LYS A 161 -22.08 7.94 7.69
C LYS A 161 -21.31 8.80 6.69
N HIS A 162 -20.15 8.33 6.27
CA HIS A 162 -19.24 9.05 5.39
C HIS A 162 -18.66 8.14 4.30
N GLU A 163 -18.18 8.77 3.24
CA GLU A 163 -17.37 8.11 2.21
C GLU A 163 -15.91 8.52 2.34
N LEU A 164 -14.97 7.64 1.94
CA LEU A 164 -13.54 7.95 2.03
C LEU A 164 -13.12 9.19 1.24
N ARG A 165 -13.78 9.46 0.09
CA ARG A 165 -13.50 10.65 -0.74
C ARG A 165 -13.63 11.99 -0.01
N GLN A 166 -14.34 12.02 1.12
CA GLN A 166 -14.53 13.24 1.91
C GLN A 166 -13.29 13.60 2.75
N PHE A 167 -12.42 12.62 3.03
CA PHE A 167 -11.27 12.81 3.93
C PHE A 167 -10.01 13.18 3.15
N VAL A 168 -9.68 14.48 3.15
CA VAL A 168 -8.53 15.05 2.44
C VAL A 168 -7.54 15.61 3.45
N CYS A 169 -6.24 15.47 3.18
CA CYS A 169 -5.20 16.09 3.98
C CYS A 169 -5.01 17.57 3.61
N THR A 170 -4.56 18.37 4.57
CA THR A 170 -4.17 19.77 4.34
C THR A 170 -2.96 19.93 3.40
N GLU A 171 -2.08 18.93 3.35
CA GLU A 171 -0.91 18.90 2.48
C GLU A 171 -0.59 17.47 2.01
N HIS A 172 0.15 17.35 0.91
CA HIS A 172 0.62 16.06 0.44
C HIS A 172 1.64 15.47 1.43
N ILE A 173 1.37 14.24 1.86
CA ILE A 173 2.24 13.52 2.77
C ILE A 173 3.56 13.22 2.07
N ARG A 174 4.66 13.67 2.68
CA ARG A 174 6.02 13.38 2.19
C ARG A 174 6.61 12.23 2.97
N TYR A 175 7.34 11.37 2.27
CA TYR A 175 8.15 10.34 2.91
C TYR A 175 9.29 10.99 3.70
N LYS A 176 9.79 10.25 4.69
CA LYS A 176 10.99 10.53 5.47
C LYS A 176 12.04 9.47 5.20
N VAL A 177 13.29 9.86 5.36
CA VAL A 177 14.46 8.97 5.29
C VAL A 177 15.14 9.04 6.65
N GLU A 178 15.31 7.90 7.30
CA GLU A 178 15.95 7.80 8.61
C GLU A 178 17.17 6.88 8.49
N ARG A 179 18.34 7.42 8.81
CA ARG A 179 19.56 6.64 9.01
C ARG A 179 19.35 5.69 10.18
N THR A 180 19.60 4.40 9.96
CA THR A 180 19.61 3.43 11.06
C THR A 180 21.05 3.29 11.59
N ASN A 181 21.18 2.71 12.78
CA ASN A 181 22.49 2.38 13.34
C ASN A 181 23.02 1.03 12.82
N GLU A 182 22.29 0.39 11.91
CA GLU A 182 22.66 -0.90 11.36
C GLU A 182 23.73 -0.69 10.26
N PRO A 183 24.84 -1.44 10.28
CA PRO A 183 25.67 -1.54 9.10
C PRO A 183 24.84 -2.18 7.99
N CYS A 184 25.21 -1.93 6.73
CA CYS A 184 24.60 -2.68 5.64
C CYS A 184 24.73 -4.18 5.89
N GLY A 185 23.70 -4.95 5.54
CA GLY A 185 23.80 -6.39 5.55
C GLY A 185 24.82 -6.87 4.53
N MET A 186 25.49 -7.98 4.83
CA MET A 186 26.10 -8.77 3.75
C MET A 186 24.93 -9.32 2.93
N MET A 187 24.67 -8.77 1.75
CA MET A 187 23.87 -9.49 0.77
C MET A 187 24.68 -10.73 0.38
N PRO A 188 24.21 -11.96 0.64
CA PRO A 188 24.87 -13.15 0.14
C PRO A 188 24.54 -13.26 -1.35
N ALA A 189 25.16 -12.41 -2.16
CA ALA A 189 25.24 -12.69 -3.58
C ALA A 189 26.33 -13.75 -3.74
N THR A 190 25.93 -14.97 -4.11
CA THR A 190 26.85 -15.98 -4.63
C THR A 190 27.70 -15.35 -5.73
N GLY A 191 28.98 -15.09 -5.43
CA GLY A 191 29.92 -14.45 -6.36
C GLY A 191 30.40 -13.04 -5.98
N MET A 192 29.89 -12.40 -4.91
CA MET A 192 30.55 -11.22 -4.35
C MET A 192 31.73 -11.67 -3.48
N THR A 193 32.94 -11.35 -3.92
CA THR A 193 34.14 -11.48 -3.09
C THR A 193 33.98 -10.59 -1.85
N ASN A 194 34.65 -10.94 -0.75
CA ASN A 194 34.70 -10.19 0.52
C ASN A 194 35.25 -8.74 0.39
N ALA A 195 35.40 -8.23 -0.82
CA ALA A 195 35.83 -6.90 -1.13
C ALA A 195 34.64 -5.92 -1.06
N ALA A 196 34.77 -4.99 -0.12
CA ALA A 196 34.16 -3.66 -0.15
C ALA A 196 32.70 -3.53 0.28
N MET A 197 32.33 -4.14 1.41
CA MET A 197 31.38 -3.41 2.26
C MET A 197 32.18 -2.32 2.98
N SER A 198 32.06 -1.09 2.51
CA SER A 198 32.67 0.06 3.16
C SER A 198 32.22 0.11 4.62
N SER A 199 33.17 0.27 5.56
CA SER A 199 32.86 0.36 7.00
C SER A 199 32.00 1.57 7.34
N SER A 200 31.94 2.58 6.45
CA SER A 200 31.09 3.76 6.55
C SER A 200 29.68 3.55 6.02
N ALA A 201 29.41 2.49 5.25
CA ALA A 201 28.08 2.24 4.71
C ALA A 201 27.08 1.90 5.82
N ARG A 202 25.90 2.53 5.77
CA ARG A 202 24.81 2.35 6.74
C ARG A 202 23.50 2.09 6.04
N GLU A 203 22.61 1.43 6.76
CA GLU A 203 21.22 1.26 6.33
C GLU A 203 20.41 2.53 6.57
N TYR A 204 19.50 2.81 5.63
CA TYR A 204 18.54 3.89 5.71
C TYR A 204 17.16 3.32 5.44
N ARG A 205 16.21 3.60 6.32
CA ARG A 205 14.81 3.25 6.10
C ARG A 205 14.07 4.44 5.50
N VAL A 206 13.26 4.18 4.48
CA VAL A 206 12.43 5.18 3.82
C VAL A 206 10.98 4.81 3.99
N GLY A 207 10.16 5.78 4.37
CA GLY A 207 8.78 5.51 4.73
C GLY A 207 8.05 6.74 5.24
N PHE A 208 6.97 6.51 5.99
CA PHE A 208 6.15 7.57 6.55
C PHE A 208 6.13 7.48 8.08
N SER A 209 6.18 8.62 8.75
CA SER A 209 6.09 8.69 10.21
C SER A 209 4.62 8.88 10.60
N ALA A 210 4.01 7.84 11.18
CA ALA A 210 2.68 7.93 11.74
C ALA A 210 2.76 8.44 13.19
N THR A 211 1.88 9.37 13.56
CA THR A 211 1.99 10.09 14.85
C THR A 211 1.73 9.19 16.07
N LEU A 212 0.97 8.09 15.92
CA LEU A 212 0.80 7.14 17.02
C LEU A 212 2.12 6.44 17.35
N LYS A 213 2.66 6.73 18.54
CA LYS A 213 3.73 5.96 19.22
C LYS A 213 5.05 5.81 18.43
N GLY A 214 5.39 6.76 17.56
CA GLY A 214 6.64 6.69 16.78
C GLY A 214 6.65 5.57 15.74
N ARG A 215 5.47 5.14 15.27
CA ARG A 215 5.33 4.09 14.25
C ARG A 215 5.87 4.58 12.90
N PHE A 216 6.90 3.90 12.38
CA PHE A 216 7.46 4.15 11.06
C PHE A 216 6.92 3.13 10.05
N LEU A 217 6.25 3.64 9.02
CA LEU A 217 5.68 2.88 7.92
C LEU A 217 6.73 2.72 6.83
N GLU A 218 7.62 1.75 7.02
CA GLU A 218 8.71 1.47 6.09
C GLU A 218 8.18 1.00 4.73
N THR A 219 8.75 1.55 3.66
CA THR A 219 8.44 1.19 2.27
C THR A 219 9.66 0.56 1.59
N MET A 220 10.86 1.06 1.89
CA MET A 220 12.11 0.52 1.36
C MET A 220 13.26 0.75 2.33
N ARG A 221 14.31 -0.06 2.17
CA ARG A 221 15.64 0.14 2.78
C ARG A 221 16.69 0.42 1.72
N ILE A 222 17.68 1.20 2.11
CA ILE A 222 18.77 1.63 1.24
C ILE A 222 20.07 1.45 2.01
N CYS A 223 21.00 0.67 1.46
CA CYS A 223 22.39 0.70 1.91
C CYS A 223 23.12 1.83 1.19
N TYR A 224 23.58 2.81 1.95
CA TYR A 224 24.20 4.01 1.43
C TYR A 224 25.50 4.34 2.16
N ASP A 225 26.52 4.69 1.40
CA ASP A 225 27.78 5.22 1.90
C ASP A 225 27.86 6.72 1.63
N GLU A 226 27.73 7.51 2.69
CA GLU A 226 27.79 8.97 2.64
C GLU A 226 29.17 9.46 2.18
N ALA A 227 30.27 8.77 2.53
CA ALA A 227 31.63 9.20 2.20
C ALA A 227 31.92 9.12 0.70
N LEU A 228 31.35 8.10 0.04
CA LEU A 228 31.48 7.88 -1.40
C LEU A 228 30.29 8.40 -2.21
N LEU A 229 29.29 8.97 -1.52
CA LEU A 229 27.99 9.34 -2.06
C LEU A 229 27.33 8.22 -2.88
N ARG A 230 27.48 6.96 -2.45
CA ARG A 230 27.15 5.77 -3.25
C ARG A 230 26.07 4.92 -2.59
N THR A 231 25.05 4.57 -3.37
CA THR A 231 24.08 3.52 -3.01
C THR A 231 24.61 2.16 -3.44
N TYR A 232 24.71 1.21 -2.50
CA TYR A 232 25.12 -0.16 -2.81
C TYR A 232 23.94 -1.04 -3.22
N TYR A 233 22.85 -0.99 -2.47
CA TYR A 233 21.61 -1.68 -2.82
C TYR A 233 20.39 -0.97 -2.25
N VAL A 234 19.23 -1.34 -2.80
CA VAL A 234 17.91 -0.92 -2.33
C VAL A 234 17.05 -2.18 -2.20
N GLN A 235 16.40 -2.34 -1.04
CA GLN A 235 15.47 -3.42 -0.77
C GLN A 235 14.05 -2.85 -0.68
N HIS A 236 13.12 -3.44 -1.44
CA HIS A 236 11.71 -3.08 -1.43
C HIS A 236 10.86 -4.31 -1.77
N THR A 237 9.72 -4.48 -1.13
CA THR A 237 8.79 -5.59 -1.40
C THR A 237 7.76 -5.18 -2.44
N LEU A 238 7.76 -5.86 -3.59
CA LEU A 238 6.73 -5.68 -4.60
C LEU A 238 5.58 -6.65 -4.36
N SER A 239 4.35 -6.13 -4.30
CA SER A 239 3.13 -6.94 -4.27
C SER A 239 2.35 -6.76 -5.58
N PRO A 240 1.47 -7.71 -5.96
CA PRO A 240 0.62 -7.58 -7.15
C PRO A 240 -0.22 -6.29 -7.19
N ALA A 241 -0.52 -5.72 -6.02
CA ALA A 241 -1.22 -4.46 -5.87
C ALA A 241 -0.58 -3.29 -6.65
N ILE A 242 0.72 -3.34 -6.96
CA ILE A 242 1.42 -2.31 -7.73
C ILE A 242 0.86 -2.13 -9.15
N LEU A 243 0.23 -3.17 -9.71
CA LEU A 243 -0.42 -3.09 -11.03
C LEU A 243 -1.67 -2.20 -11.01
N HIS A 244 -2.24 -1.99 -9.82
CA HIS A 244 -3.41 -1.16 -9.59
C HIS A 244 -3.00 0.10 -8.84
N MET A 245 -2.07 0.89 -9.40
CA MET A 245 -1.81 2.23 -8.89
C MET A 245 -2.89 3.21 -9.37
N GLN A 246 -3.20 4.24 -8.56
CA GLN A 246 -4.03 5.35 -9.01
C GLN A 246 -3.40 6.03 -10.24
N LYS A 247 -4.22 6.25 -11.27
CA LYS A 247 -3.79 6.91 -12.51
C LYS A 247 -3.94 8.41 -12.38
N PHE A 248 -3.16 9.16 -13.17
CA PHE A 248 -3.22 10.64 -13.23
C PHE A 248 -2.92 11.36 -11.91
N VAL A 249 -2.34 10.66 -10.92
CA VAL A 249 -1.85 11.29 -9.69
C VAL A 249 -0.71 12.24 -10.03
N LYS A 250 -0.85 13.49 -9.61
CA LYS A 250 0.18 14.51 -9.83
C LYS A 250 1.46 14.08 -9.14
N ARG A 251 2.52 13.94 -9.92
CA ARG A 251 3.85 13.65 -9.40
C ARG A 251 4.33 14.83 -8.53
N LEU A 252 4.71 14.52 -7.29
CA LEU A 252 5.37 15.49 -6.40
C LEU A 252 6.80 15.78 -6.88
N SER A 253 7.29 16.98 -6.57
CA SER A 253 8.70 17.34 -6.81
C SER A 253 9.65 16.39 -6.08
N PHE A 254 10.90 16.29 -6.54
CA PHE A 254 11.88 15.51 -5.79
C PHE A 254 12.06 16.11 -4.40
N SER A 255 12.14 15.22 -3.41
CA SER A 255 12.44 15.58 -2.02
C SER A 255 13.88 15.18 -1.75
N LYS A 256 14.60 16.09 -1.10
CA LYS A 256 15.90 15.84 -0.50
C LYS A 256 15.80 15.00 0.78
N ALA A 257 14.61 14.97 1.38
CA ALA A 257 14.33 14.29 2.65
C ALA A 257 15.31 14.64 3.79
N GLY A 258 15.92 15.84 3.75
CA GLY A 258 16.94 16.29 4.71
C GLY A 258 18.37 15.85 4.40
N TYR A 259 18.63 15.33 3.19
CA TYR A 259 19.95 14.94 2.71
C TYR A 259 20.31 15.72 1.45
N PHE A 260 21.60 15.97 1.20
CA PHE A 260 22.07 16.70 0.01
C PHE A 260 21.59 18.15 -0.08
N ASP A 261 21.61 18.87 1.03
CA ASP A 261 21.12 20.26 1.09
C ASP A 261 21.84 21.19 0.10
N ASP A 262 23.12 20.92 -0.19
CA ASP A 262 23.93 21.70 -1.13
C ASP A 262 23.72 21.35 -2.61
N LEU A 263 22.94 20.31 -2.93
CA LEU A 263 22.73 19.85 -4.31
C LEU A 263 21.32 20.17 -4.81
N ASP A 264 21.18 20.84 -5.96
CA ASP A 264 19.87 20.96 -6.61
C ASP A 264 19.50 19.63 -7.30
N ILE A 265 18.87 18.74 -6.52
CA ILE A 265 18.37 17.45 -7.00
C ILE A 265 17.38 17.61 -8.16
N ASN A 266 16.55 18.66 -8.18
CA ASN A 266 15.64 18.88 -9.31
C ASN A 266 16.40 19.23 -10.58
N TYR A 267 17.49 19.99 -10.48
CA TYR A 267 18.40 20.24 -11.61
C TYR A 267 19.05 18.95 -12.09
N PHE A 268 19.69 18.16 -11.22
CA PHE A 268 20.42 16.96 -11.65
C PHE A 268 19.53 15.89 -12.25
N TYR A 269 18.29 15.76 -11.78
CA TYR A 269 17.33 14.77 -12.28
C TYR A 269 16.45 15.27 -13.44
N LYS A 270 16.72 16.47 -13.99
CA LYS A 270 16.12 16.87 -15.28
C LYS A 270 16.70 16.00 -16.39
N ARG A 271 15.83 15.44 -17.24
CA ARG A 271 16.22 14.55 -18.34
C ARG A 271 17.32 15.12 -19.23
N LYS A 272 17.23 16.42 -19.57
CA LYS A 272 18.25 17.14 -20.35
C LYS A 272 19.64 17.02 -19.71
N ASN A 273 19.74 17.35 -18.43
CA ASN A 273 20.99 17.36 -17.68
C ASN A 273 21.55 15.94 -17.50
N GLN A 274 20.68 14.95 -17.31
CA GLN A 274 21.09 13.55 -17.26
C GLN A 274 21.67 13.07 -18.59
N HIS A 275 21.06 13.43 -19.72
CA HIS A 275 21.58 13.08 -21.05
C HIS A 275 22.94 13.75 -21.32
N GLU A 276 23.08 15.04 -21.01
CA GLU A 276 24.35 15.76 -21.16
C GLU A 276 25.45 15.11 -20.33
N ARG A 277 25.14 14.65 -19.10
CA ARG A 277 26.14 13.99 -18.24
C ARG A 277 26.55 12.61 -18.76
N VAL A 278 25.62 11.84 -19.30
CA VAL A 278 25.92 10.52 -19.90
C VAL A 278 26.75 10.66 -21.17
N ALA A 279 26.52 11.71 -21.97
CA ALA A 279 27.29 11.96 -23.19
C ALA A 279 28.77 12.33 -22.93
N LEU A 280 29.14 12.63 -21.68
CA LEU A 280 30.51 12.94 -21.26
C LEU A 280 31.25 11.72 -20.67
N LEU A 281 30.59 10.57 -20.56
CA LEU A 281 31.15 9.29 -20.11
C LEU A 281 31.47 8.41 -21.32
#